data_AF-A0A391NYT2-F1
#
_entry.id   AF-A0A391NYT2-F1
#
_cell.length_a   1.000
_cell.length_b   1.000
_cell.length_c   1.000
_cell.angle_alpha   90.00
_cell.angle_beta   90.00
_cell.angle_gamma   90.00
#
_symmetry.space_group_name_H-M   'P 1'
#
loop_
_entity.id
_entity.type
_entity.pdbx_description
1 polymer ?
#
loop_
_entity_poly.entity_id
_entity_poly.type
_entity_poly.pdbx_seq_one_letter_code
_entity_poly.pdbx_strand_id
1 'polypeptide(L)'
;MQVSSLLLVLAACIAVVFGAQGCSIQNGRCIGQCEVSMNPQMCVMYAPGKCGCKECAFDYSYDNCVGVCLTQFNSEPSCVLTSNHTCACKECGWETPSLSSCTGTCI
;
A
#
# COMPACT_ATOMS: atom_id res chain seq x y z
N MET A 1 8.86 42.17 -30.78
CA MET A 1 8.88 40.68 -30.81
C MET A 1 9.21 40.21 -29.40
N GLN A 2 8.18 39.93 -28.60
CA GLN A 2 8.31 39.66 -27.17
C GLN A 2 7.39 38.49 -26.83
N VAL A 3 7.80 37.28 -27.24
CA VAL A 3 6.98 36.06 -27.12
C VAL A 3 7.74 34.92 -26.40
N SER A 4 9.00 35.14 -26.01
CA SER A 4 9.87 34.05 -25.55
C SER A 4 9.79 33.71 -24.05
N SER A 5 9.12 34.52 -23.22
CA SER A 5 9.09 34.29 -21.76
C SER A 5 7.86 33.53 -21.26
N LEU A 6 6.77 33.45 -22.04
CA LEU A 6 5.55 32.76 -21.62
C LEU A 6 5.63 31.23 -21.80
N LEU A 7 6.39 30.77 -22.80
CA LEU A 7 6.53 29.34 -23.14
C LEU A 7 7.36 28.55 -22.11
N LEU A 8 8.34 29.19 -21.46
CA LEU A 8 9.19 28.54 -20.45
C LEU A 8 8.47 28.34 -19.11
N VAL A 9 7.49 29.20 -18.78
CA VAL A 9 6.73 29.07 -17.53
C VAL A 9 5.67 27.97 -17.63
N LEU A 10 5.08 27.73 -18.81
CA LEU A 10 4.13 26.63 -18.99
C LEU A 10 4.78 25.23 -18.87
N ALA A 11 6.04 25.08 -19.27
CA ALA A 11 6.73 23.79 -19.18
C ALA A 11 7.08 23.39 -17.73
N ALA A 12 7.28 24.37 -16.84
CA ALA A 12 7.57 24.10 -15.42
C ALA A 12 6.32 23.67 -14.63
N CYS A 13 5.11 24.08 -15.05
CA CYS A 13 3.87 23.65 -14.39
C CYS A 13 3.45 22.21 -14.74
N ILE A 14 3.89 21.68 -15.89
CA ILE A 14 3.52 20.33 -16.34
C ILE A 14 4.30 19.24 -15.57
N ALA A 15 5.49 19.56 -15.05
CA ALA A 15 6.28 18.63 -14.24
C ALA A 15 5.70 18.34 -12.85
N VAL A 16 4.77 19.17 -12.37
CA VAL A 16 4.13 18.99 -11.04
C VAL A 16 2.88 18.10 -11.12
N VAL A 17 2.38 17.82 -12.33
CA VAL A 17 1.12 17.08 -12.54
C VAL A 17 1.32 15.56 -12.59
N PHE A 18 2.54 15.09 -12.85
CA PHE A 18 2.90 13.68 -12.72
C PHE A 18 3.41 13.44 -11.30
N GLY A 19 2.47 13.43 -10.35
CA GLY A 19 2.75 13.04 -8.96
C GLY A 19 3.60 11.78 -8.96
N ALA A 20 4.72 11.82 -8.24
CA ALA A 20 5.69 10.73 -8.17
C ALA A 20 4.97 9.42 -7.81
N GLN A 21 4.73 8.58 -8.82
CA GLN A 21 4.24 7.22 -8.63
C GLN A 21 5.39 6.46 -8.00
N GLY A 22 5.20 5.99 -6.77
CA GLY A 22 6.30 5.40 -6.03
C GLY A 22 6.05 5.38 -4.53
N CYS A 23 6.34 4.24 -3.93
CA CYS A 23 6.32 4.06 -2.49
C CYS A 23 7.75 4.23 -1.95
N SER A 24 7.95 5.20 -1.06
CA SER A 24 9.28 5.58 -0.57
C SER A 24 9.31 5.75 0.95
N ILE A 25 10.49 5.65 1.55
CA ILE A 25 10.67 5.87 3.00
C ILE A 25 10.80 7.37 3.27
N GLN A 26 9.96 7.89 4.16
CA GLN A 26 10.08 9.21 4.75
C GLN A 26 9.82 9.13 6.26
N ASN A 27 10.74 9.69 7.06
CA ASN A 27 10.65 9.70 8.53
C ASN A 27 10.39 8.30 9.13
N GLY A 28 11.04 7.27 8.59
CA GLY A 28 10.89 5.89 9.06
C GLY A 28 9.57 5.22 8.71
N ARG A 29 8.78 5.81 7.80
CA ARG A 29 7.50 5.27 7.32
C ARG A 29 7.44 5.23 5.80
N CYS A 30 6.62 4.35 5.27
CA CYS A 30 6.33 4.33 3.85
C CYS A 30 5.27 5.37 3.50
N ILE A 31 5.63 6.26 2.57
CA ILE A 31 4.74 7.30 2.05
C ILE A 31 4.84 7.26 0.52
N GLY A 32 3.69 7.37 -0.12
CA GLY A 32 3.60 7.37 -1.57
C GLY A 32 2.24 6.93 -2.04
N GLN A 33 2.02 7.09 -3.34
CA GLN A 33 0.85 6.54 -4.01
C GLN A 33 1.30 5.37 -4.88
N CYS A 34 0.53 4.29 -4.77
CA CYS A 34 0.67 3.13 -5.64
C CYS A 34 -0.17 3.35 -6.90
N GLU A 35 0.29 2.78 -8.01
CA GLU A 35 -0.48 2.82 -9.25
C GLU A 35 -1.87 2.23 -9.01
N VAL A 36 -2.88 2.86 -9.61
CA VAL A 36 -4.25 2.33 -9.59
C VAL A 36 -4.28 1.15 -10.55
N SER A 37 -3.99 -0.03 -10.01
CA SER A 37 -4.08 -1.29 -10.73
C SER A 37 -5.45 -1.93 -10.52
N MET A 38 -5.73 -3.01 -11.24
CA MET A 38 -6.95 -3.81 -11.07
C MET A 38 -7.13 -4.28 -9.62
N ASN A 39 -6.03 -4.42 -8.87
CA ASN A 39 -6.02 -4.68 -7.44
C ASN A 39 -5.59 -3.41 -6.67
N PRO A 40 -6.33 -3.00 -5.63
CA PRO A 40 -5.92 -1.90 -4.76
C PRO A 40 -4.61 -2.25 -4.05
N GLN A 41 -3.58 -1.44 -4.29
CA GLN A 41 -2.29 -1.55 -3.64
C GLN A 41 -2.08 -0.40 -2.67
N MET A 42 -1.35 -0.69 -1.60
CA MET A 42 -0.99 0.28 -0.59
C MET A 42 0.52 0.31 -0.35
N CYS A 43 1.01 1.49 -0.02
CA CYS A 43 2.43 1.75 0.21
C CYS A 43 2.77 1.37 1.66
N VAL A 44 3.54 0.30 1.83
CA VAL A 44 3.76 -0.36 3.13
C VAL A 44 5.21 -0.74 3.33
N MET A 45 5.64 -0.83 4.60
CA MET A 45 6.99 -1.32 4.92
C MET A 45 6.97 -2.83 5.00
N TYR A 46 7.12 -3.50 3.85
CA TYR A 46 7.01 -4.97 3.77
C TYR A 46 8.24 -5.72 4.30
N ALA A 47 9.33 -5.02 4.57
CA ALA A 47 10.51 -5.52 5.28
C ALA A 47 11.22 -4.35 5.97
N PRO A 48 12.04 -4.58 7.00
CA PRO A 48 12.73 -3.50 7.72
C PRO A 48 13.50 -2.57 6.76
N GLY A 49 13.11 -1.30 6.72
CA GLY A 49 13.73 -0.29 5.85
C GLY A 49 13.49 -0.52 4.35
N LYS A 50 12.44 -1.26 3.96
CA LYS A 50 12.03 -1.44 2.56
C LYS A 50 10.55 -1.12 2.38
N CYS A 51 10.27 -0.15 1.52
CA CYS A 51 8.92 0.24 1.13
C CYS A 51 8.54 -0.34 -0.22
N GLY A 52 7.28 -0.68 -0.39
CA GLY A 52 6.75 -1.11 -1.67
C GLY A 52 5.23 -1.08 -1.71
N CYS A 53 4.70 -1.13 -2.91
CA CYS A 53 3.27 -1.27 -3.15
C CYS A 53 2.88 -2.74 -3.05
N LYS A 54 1.98 -3.06 -2.12
CA LYS A 54 1.50 -4.41 -1.85
C LYS A 54 -0.02 -4.41 -1.72
N GLU A 55 -0.64 -5.49 -2.18
CA GLU A 55 -2.08 -5.72 -2.03
C GLU A 55 -2.42 -6.23 -0.64
N CYS A 56 -1.59 -7.13 -0.11
CA CYS A 56 -1.64 -7.65 1.25
C CYS A 56 -0.23 -7.93 1.76
N ALA A 57 0.17 -7.31 2.87
CA ALA A 57 1.47 -7.51 3.48
C ALA A 57 1.46 -7.16 4.98
N PHE A 58 2.50 -7.63 5.68
CA PHE A 58 2.79 -7.18 7.03
C PHE A 58 3.51 -5.82 6.95
N ASP A 59 2.98 -4.79 7.62
CA ASP A 59 3.64 -3.49 7.72
C ASP A 59 4.48 -3.44 9.00
N TYR A 60 5.80 -3.51 8.83
CA TYR A 60 6.77 -3.40 9.92
C TYR A 60 6.78 -2.03 10.62
N SER A 61 6.07 -1.02 10.08
CA SER A 61 5.92 0.29 10.73
C SER A 61 4.85 0.29 11.83
N TYR A 62 3.84 -0.59 11.69
CA TYR A 62 2.64 -0.63 12.53
C TYR A 62 2.40 -1.99 13.18
N ASP A 63 3.23 -2.99 12.86
CA ASP A 63 3.15 -4.37 13.35
C ASP A 63 1.79 -5.05 13.11
N ASN A 64 1.22 -4.81 11.93
CA ASN A 64 -0.07 -5.39 11.53
C ASN A 64 -0.10 -5.82 10.05
N CYS A 65 -1.07 -6.68 9.72
CA CYS A 65 -1.43 -6.93 8.34
C CYS A 65 -2.25 -5.77 7.80
N VAL A 66 -1.88 -5.33 6.60
CA VAL A 66 -2.56 -4.28 5.88
C VAL A 66 -2.75 -4.68 4.43
N GLY A 67 -3.90 -4.34 3.87
CA GLY A 67 -4.21 -4.73 2.51
C GLY A 67 -5.70 -4.90 2.27
N VAL A 68 -6.05 -4.95 0.99
CA VAL A 68 -7.39 -5.31 0.54
C VAL A 68 -7.24 -6.48 -0.42
N CYS A 69 -7.94 -7.57 -0.12
CA CYS A 69 -7.92 -8.75 -0.96
C CYS A 69 -9.16 -8.74 -1.86
N LEU A 70 -8.96 -8.67 -3.17
CA LEU A 70 -10.05 -8.85 -4.11
C LEU A 70 -10.43 -10.32 -4.19
N THR A 71 -11.72 -10.55 -4.37
CA THR A 71 -12.37 -11.86 -4.27
C THR A 71 -12.90 -12.23 -5.64
N GLN A 72 -12.64 -13.45 -6.08
CA GLN A 72 -13.22 -13.98 -7.31
C GLN A 72 -14.58 -14.66 -7.07
N PHE A 73 -14.96 -14.94 -5.82
CA PHE A 73 -16.09 -15.80 -5.49
C PHE A 73 -16.72 -15.48 -4.12
N ASN A 74 -17.51 -14.40 -4.01
CA ASN A 74 -18.50 -14.12 -2.94
C ASN A 74 -18.11 -14.24 -1.45
N SER A 75 -16.88 -14.60 -1.08
CA SER A 75 -16.31 -14.37 0.25
C SER A 75 -15.51 -13.07 0.25
N GLU A 76 -15.45 -12.35 1.36
CA GLU A 76 -14.64 -11.13 1.53
C GLU A 76 -13.33 -11.50 2.24
N PRO A 77 -12.31 -12.02 1.52
CA PRO A 77 -11.02 -12.33 2.11
C PRO A 77 -10.43 -11.05 2.71
N SER A 78 -9.87 -11.20 3.90
CA SER A 78 -9.15 -10.15 4.61
C SER A 78 -7.65 -10.41 4.53
N CYS A 79 -6.85 -9.35 4.54
CA CYS A 79 -5.41 -9.50 4.69
C CYS A 79 -5.10 -9.82 6.15
N VAL A 80 -4.71 -11.07 6.43
CA VAL A 80 -4.57 -11.58 7.79
C VAL A 80 -3.26 -12.33 7.99
N LEU A 81 -2.83 -12.40 9.24
CA LEU A 81 -1.63 -13.10 9.67
C LEU A 81 -1.79 -14.60 9.45
N THR A 82 -0.76 -15.17 8.82
CA THR A 82 -0.56 -16.61 8.69
C THR A 82 0.64 -17.09 9.52
N SER A 83 1.55 -16.17 9.86
CA SER A 83 2.63 -16.33 10.85
C SER A 83 3.07 -14.94 11.34
N ASN A 84 3.94 -14.87 12.36
CA ASN A 84 4.31 -13.63 13.07
C ASN A 84 4.52 -12.38 12.20
N HIS A 85 5.12 -12.49 11.01
CA HIS A 85 5.33 -11.37 10.09
C HIS A 85 4.90 -11.69 8.65
N THR A 86 4.00 -12.64 8.46
CA THR A 86 3.53 -13.04 7.12
C THR A 86 2.02 -12.89 7.03
N CYS A 87 1.57 -12.08 6.09
CA CYS A 87 0.16 -11.90 5.79
C CYS A 87 -0.22 -12.62 4.49
N ALA A 88 -1.45 -13.10 4.41
CA ALA A 88 -2.04 -13.61 3.19
C ALA A 88 -3.51 -13.25 3.11
N CYS A 89 -4.05 -13.26 1.90
CA CYS A 89 -5.49 -13.16 1.70
C CYS A 89 -6.17 -14.46 2.12
N LYS A 90 -6.91 -14.40 3.23
CA LYS A 90 -7.71 -15.53 3.74
C LYS A 90 -9.05 -15.03 4.28
N GLU A 91 -10.00 -15.95 4.43
CA GLU A 91 -11.32 -15.62 4.98
C GLU A 91 -11.28 -15.24 6.46
N CYS A 92 -10.28 -15.72 7.20
CA CYS A 92 -10.03 -15.32 8.57
C CYS A 92 -8.58 -15.52 9.01
N GLY A 93 -8.20 -14.81 10.08
CA GLY A 93 -6.89 -14.90 10.73
C GLY A 93 -6.73 -13.77 11.75
N TRP A 94 -5.50 -13.38 12.10
CA TRP A 94 -5.27 -12.26 13.03
C TRP A 94 -4.82 -11.01 12.29
N GLU A 95 -5.15 -9.83 12.81
CA GLU A 95 -4.66 -8.57 12.24
C GLU A 95 -3.25 -8.24 12.73
N THR A 96 -2.94 -8.51 14.01
CA THR A 96 -1.62 -8.26 14.63
C THR A 96 -1.13 -9.47 15.41
N PRO A 97 0.19 -9.64 15.63
CA PRO A 97 0.74 -10.81 16.32
C PRO A 97 0.33 -10.87 17.80
N SER A 98 -0.08 -9.73 18.37
CA SER A 98 -0.48 -9.60 19.78
C SER A 98 -1.96 -9.83 20.03
N LEU A 99 -2.80 -9.90 19.00
CA LEU A 99 -4.24 -10.08 19.17
C LEU A 99 -4.59 -11.54 19.46
N SER A 100 -5.51 -11.75 20.40
CA SER A 100 -6.06 -13.06 20.75
C SER A 100 -7.36 -13.39 20.00
N SER A 101 -7.90 -12.47 19.20
CA SER A 101 -9.14 -12.64 18.46
C SER A 101 -8.90 -12.60 16.95
N CYS A 102 -9.54 -13.53 16.24
CA CYS A 102 -9.50 -13.56 14.78
C CYS A 102 -10.40 -12.47 14.19
N THR A 103 -10.00 -11.93 13.05
CA THR A 103 -10.83 -11.15 12.13
C THR A 103 -11.32 -12.07 10.99
N GLY A 104 -12.50 -11.75 10.44
CA GLY A 104 -13.12 -12.54 9.36
C GLY A 104 -13.97 -13.73 9.84
N THR A 105 -14.34 -14.61 8.92
CA THR A 105 -15.21 -15.77 9.18
C THR A 105 -14.38 -17.05 9.17
N CYS A 106 -14.10 -17.60 10.35
CA CYS A 106 -13.49 -18.93 10.47
C CYS A 106 -14.61 -19.97 10.58
N ILE A 107 -14.80 -20.78 9.53
CA ILE A 107 -15.72 -21.93 9.53
C ILE A 107 -15.03 -23.18 10.06
#